data_AF-A0A6N9VRR8-F1
#
_entry.id   AF-A0A6N9VRR8-F1
#
_cell.length_a   1.000
_cell.length_b   1.000
_cell.length_c   1.000
_cell.angle_alpha   90.00
_cell.angle_beta   90.00
_cell.angle_gamma   90.00
#
_symmetry.space_group_name_H-M   'P 1'
#
loop_
_entity.id
_entity.type
_entity.pdbx_description
1 polymer ?
#
loop_
_entity_poly.entity_id
_entity_poly.type
_entity_poly.pdbx_seq_one_letter_code
_entity_poly.pdbx_strand_id
1 'polypeptide(L)'
;QQITRALDGTVLLGDDTGLARDVLDFVFGGATLPTFLHALTPGCMVVAPGDRADLVVGALAAHSAGTPPIAGVLLTLGERPGAEVLTLASRVAPGTPV
;
A
#
# COMPACT_ATOMS: atom_id res chain seq x y z
N GLN A 1 -2.89 -9.35 -8.89
CA GLN A 1 -2.87 -10.77 -8.46
C GLN A 1 -1.54 -11.48 -8.70
N GLN A 2 -0.79 -11.17 -9.77
CA GLN A 2 0.48 -11.85 -10.07
C GLN A 2 1.51 -11.72 -8.93
N ILE A 3 1.64 -10.53 -8.33
CA ILE A 3 2.56 -10.26 -7.22
C ILE A 3 2.24 -11.13 -6.00
N THR A 4 0.97 -11.16 -5.57
CA THR A 4 0.52 -12.00 -4.45
C THR A 4 0.91 -13.46 -4.67
N ARG A 5 0.67 -14.01 -5.86
CA ARG A 5 1.02 -15.41 -6.19
C ARG A 5 2.54 -15.64 -6.26
N ALA A 6 3.28 -14.69 -6.83
CA ALA A 6 4.73 -14.81 -6.98
C ALA A 6 5.47 -14.74 -5.64
N LEU A 7 4.93 -14.02 -4.67
CA LEU A 7 5.53 -13.80 -3.35
C LEU A 7 4.93 -14.67 -2.24
N ASP A 8 3.98 -15.56 -2.57
CA ASP A 8 3.17 -16.30 -1.60
C ASP A 8 2.56 -15.37 -0.52
N GLY A 9 2.10 -14.20 -0.97
CA GLY A 9 1.62 -13.12 -0.12
C GLY A 9 0.21 -13.37 0.41
N THR A 10 -0.07 -12.86 1.61
CA THR A 10 -1.43 -12.78 2.15
C THR A 10 -2.02 -11.42 1.85
N VAL A 11 -3.18 -11.37 1.20
CA VAL A 11 -3.94 -10.14 1.02
C VAL A 11 -4.58 -9.76 2.36
N LEU A 12 -4.24 -8.59 2.89
CA LEU A 12 -4.81 -8.06 4.13
C LEU A 12 -6.03 -7.19 3.84
N LEU A 13 -5.94 -6.38 2.78
CA LEU A 13 -6.99 -5.48 2.32
C LEU A 13 -7.04 -5.50 0.79
N GLY A 14 -8.19 -5.11 0.24
CA GLY A 14 -8.40 -4.99 -1.20
C GLY A 14 -9.57 -5.83 -1.71
N ASP A 15 -9.98 -5.54 -2.93
CA ASP A 15 -10.97 -6.30 -3.67
C ASP A 15 -10.39 -6.77 -5.02
N ASP A 16 -11.17 -7.53 -5.78
CA ASP A 16 -10.73 -8.04 -7.10
C ASP A 16 -10.38 -6.94 -8.09
N THR A 17 -11.04 -5.78 -8.00
CA THR A 17 -10.78 -4.64 -8.90
C THR A 17 -9.43 -4.01 -8.55
N GLY A 18 -9.16 -3.78 -7.27
CA GLY A 18 -7.87 -3.30 -6.81
C GLY A 18 -6.74 -4.28 -7.13
N LEU A 19 -6.96 -5.57 -6.89
CA LEU A 19 -5.99 -6.63 -7.20
C LEU A 19 -5.74 -6.81 -8.70
N ALA A 20 -6.61 -6.29 -9.57
CA ALA A 20 -6.44 -6.28 -11.01
C ALA A 20 -5.68 -5.06 -11.54
N ARG A 21 -5.33 -4.07 -10.69
CA ARG A 21 -4.54 -2.90 -11.12
C ARG A 21 -3.14 -3.30 -11.58
N ASP A 22 -2.69 -2.64 -12.65
CA ASP A 22 -1.32 -2.75 -13.13
C ASP A 22 -0.35 -2.03 -12.20
N VAL A 23 0.77 -2.69 -11.91
CA VAL A 23 1.90 -2.11 -11.20
C VAL A 23 2.90 -1.62 -12.23
N LEU A 24 3.10 -0.30 -12.28
CA LEU A 24 3.94 0.35 -13.28
C LEU A 24 5.36 0.64 -12.78
N ASP A 25 5.51 0.75 -11.45
CA ASP A 25 6.76 1.06 -10.76
C ASP A 25 6.69 0.60 -9.30
N PHE A 26 7.75 0.80 -8.51
CA PHE A 26 7.75 0.55 -7.07
C PHE A 26 8.47 1.65 -6.28
N VAL A 27 7.99 1.90 -5.06
CA VAL A 27 8.57 2.90 -4.14
C VAL A 27 8.82 2.24 -2.79
N PHE A 28 10.05 2.35 -2.28
CA PHE A 28 10.41 1.82 -0.96
C PHE A 28 10.03 2.79 0.18
N GLY A 29 9.19 2.33 1.10
CA GLY A 29 8.78 3.01 2.32
C GLY A 29 9.83 2.93 3.45
N GLY A 30 11.07 3.33 3.17
CA GLY A 30 12.16 3.36 4.16
C GLY A 30 12.34 4.71 4.86
N ALA A 31 11.77 5.78 4.29
CA ALA A 31 11.95 7.15 4.77
C ALA A 31 10.85 7.58 5.74
N THR A 32 10.94 8.82 6.23
CA THR A 32 9.85 9.48 6.96
C THR A 32 8.68 9.77 6.01
N LEU A 33 7.47 9.93 6.57
CA LEU A 33 6.26 10.16 5.78
C LEU A 33 6.38 11.34 4.78
N PRO A 34 6.88 12.54 5.14
CA PRO A 34 7.00 13.65 4.19
C PRO A 34 7.90 13.33 2.99
N THR A 35 9.05 12.70 3.24
CA THR A 35 9.98 12.30 2.17
C THR A 35 9.37 11.20 1.30
N PHE A 36 8.70 10.23 1.92
CA PHE A 36 8.01 9.15 1.23
C PHE A 36 6.90 9.66 0.31
N LEU A 37 6.06 10.60 0.76
CA LEU A 37 4.97 11.15 -0.06
C LEU A 37 5.48 11.82 -1.33
N HIS A 38 6.65 12.46 -1.30
CA HIS A 38 7.26 13.06 -2.48
C HIS A 38 7.79 12.01 -3.49
N ALA A 39 8.07 10.80 -3.02
CA ALA A 39 8.59 9.72 -3.85
C ALA A 39 7.49 8.92 -4.56
N LEU A 40 6.22 9.08 -4.18
CA LEU A 40 5.11 8.35 -4.79
C LEU A 40 4.96 8.71 -6.27
N THR A 41 4.81 7.67 -7.11
CA THR A 41 4.54 7.81 -8.54
C THR A 41 3.19 7.15 -8.90
N PRO A 42 2.49 7.62 -9.95
CA PRO A 42 1.24 7.00 -10.38
C PRO A 42 1.42 5.51 -10.72
N GLY A 43 0.55 4.66 -10.18
CA GLY A 43 0.59 3.22 -10.43
C GLY A 43 1.75 2.47 -9.75
N CYS A 44 2.46 3.11 -8.82
CA CYS A 44 3.51 2.42 -8.08
C CYS A 44 2.95 1.40 -7.07
N MET A 45 3.70 0.33 -6.84
CA MET A 45 3.56 -0.53 -5.66
C MET A 45 4.43 0.04 -4.53
N VAL A 46 3.81 0.41 -3.41
CA VAL A 46 4.56 0.82 -2.23
C VAL A 46 5.09 -0.42 -1.52
N VAL A 47 6.39 -0.52 -1.30
CA VAL A 47 7.00 -1.64 -0.55
C VAL A 47 7.50 -1.11 0.79
N ALA A 48 6.89 -1.53 1.89
CA ALA A 48 7.21 -1.01 3.22
C ALA A 48 7.34 -2.12 4.27
N PRO A 49 8.13 -1.92 5.33
CA PRO A 49 8.06 -2.76 6.53
C PRO A 49 6.66 -2.74 7.16
N GLY A 50 6.21 -3.89 7.69
CA GLY A 50 4.86 -4.00 8.27
C GLY A 50 4.60 -3.19 9.55
N ASP A 51 5.65 -2.75 10.24
CA ASP A 51 5.60 -1.85 11.40
C ASP A 51 5.40 -0.37 11.01
N ARG A 52 5.55 -0.02 9.73
CA ARG A 52 5.37 1.35 9.21
C ARG A 52 3.91 1.70 8.92
N ALA A 53 3.09 1.63 9.97
CA ALA A 53 1.68 1.99 9.93
C ALA A 53 1.43 3.42 9.37
N ASP A 54 2.33 4.36 9.66
CA ASP A 54 2.29 5.73 9.15
C ASP A 54 2.38 5.78 7.62
N LEU A 55 3.24 4.97 7.02
CA LEU A 55 3.39 4.91 5.57
C LEU A 55 2.22 4.20 4.89
N VAL A 56 1.67 3.16 5.51
CA VAL A 56 0.46 2.49 4.99
C VAL A 56 -0.69 3.48 4.92
N VAL A 57 -1.00 4.17 6.03
CA VAL A 57 -2.08 5.15 6.07
C VAL A 57 -1.78 6.32 5.14
N GLY A 58 -0.54 6.81 5.11
CA GLY A 58 -0.13 7.92 4.25
C GLY A 58 -0.25 7.61 2.76
N ALA A 59 0.17 6.41 2.32
CA ALA A 59 0.07 5.96 0.94
C ALA A 59 -1.40 5.84 0.49
N LEU A 60 -2.24 5.25 1.33
CA LEU A 60 -3.67 5.09 1.06
C LEU A 60 -4.39 6.45 1.06
N ALA A 61 -4.03 7.35 1.98
CA ALA A 61 -4.58 8.71 1.98
C ALA A 61 -4.18 9.48 0.72
N ALA A 62 -2.92 9.39 0.29
CA ALA A 62 -2.44 9.99 -0.95
C ALA A 62 -3.17 9.41 -2.18
N HIS A 63 -3.41 8.09 -2.19
CA HIS A 63 -4.20 7.43 -3.23
C HIS A 63 -5.61 8.00 -3.31
N SER A 64 -6.32 8.05 -2.18
CA SER A 64 -7.70 8.56 -2.12
C SER A 64 -7.82 10.05 -2.43
N ALA A 65 -6.79 10.84 -2.13
CA ALA A 65 -6.71 12.24 -2.52
C ALA A 65 -6.36 12.43 -4.01
N GLY A 66 -5.94 11.36 -4.72
CA GLY A 66 -5.52 11.41 -6.11
C GLY A 66 -4.12 11.99 -6.33
N THR A 67 -3.26 12.01 -5.31
CA THR A 67 -1.97 12.72 -5.34
C THR A 67 -0.77 11.87 -4.86
N PRO A 68 -0.25 10.93 -5.67
CA PRO A 68 -0.84 10.29 -6.85
C PRO A 68 -1.56 8.96 -6.50
N PRO A 69 -2.40 8.42 -7.40
CA PRO A 69 -3.00 7.10 -7.21
C PRO A 69 -1.95 5.99 -7.33
N ILE A 70 -1.74 5.22 -6.26
CA ILE A 70 -0.89 4.02 -6.24
C ILE A 70 -1.64 2.77 -6.73
N ALA A 71 -0.90 1.71 -7.08
CA ALA A 71 -1.46 0.40 -7.42
C ALA A 71 -1.82 -0.42 -6.16
N GLY A 72 -1.01 -0.32 -5.11
CA GLY A 72 -1.22 -0.99 -3.83
C GLY A 72 -0.05 -0.81 -2.87
N VAL A 73 -0.12 -1.50 -1.74
CA VAL A 73 0.95 -1.59 -0.74
C VAL A 73 1.36 -3.05 -0.58
N LEU A 74 2.66 -3.31 -0.42
CA LEU A 74 3.25 -4.60 -0.14
C LEU A 74 4.02 -4.48 1.17
N LEU A 75 3.58 -5.26 2.17
CA LEU A 75 4.23 -5.29 3.48
C LEU A 75 5.30 -6.37 3.55
N THR A 76 6.42 -6.03 4.20
CA THR A 76 7.60 -6.89 4.33
C THR A 76 7.90 -7.20 5.80
N LEU A 77 8.90 -8.07 6.01
CA LEU A 77 9.39 -8.50 7.34
C LEU A 77 8.43 -9.40 8.14
N GLY A 78 7.30 -9.81 7.57
CA GLY A 78 6.31 -10.65 8.26
C GLY A 78 5.49 -9.92 9.33
N GLU A 79 5.71 -8.61 9.47
CA GLU A 79 4.97 -7.74 10.37
C GLU A 79 3.72 -7.18 9.67
N ARG A 80 2.74 -6.74 10.47
CA ARG A 80 1.49 -6.16 9.98
C ARG A 80 1.06 -5.03 10.91
N PRO A 81 0.43 -3.96 10.39
CA PRO A 81 -0.18 -2.95 11.23
C PRO A 81 -1.23 -3.56 12.16
N GLY A 82 -1.41 -2.95 13.34
CA GLY A 82 -2.46 -3.36 14.26
C GLY A 82 -3.86 -3.30 13.66
N ALA A 83 -4.81 -4.04 14.23
CA ALA A 83 -6.18 -4.14 13.71
C ALA A 83 -6.88 -2.78 13.56
N GLU A 84 -6.62 -1.84 14.47
CA GLU A 84 -7.16 -0.48 14.39
C GLU A 84 -6.64 0.28 13.16
N VAL A 85 -5.36 0.13 12.85
CA VAL A 85 -4.73 0.73 11.66
C VAL A 85 -5.28 0.10 10.39
N LEU A 86 -5.41 -1.23 10.33
CA LEU A 86 -6.01 -1.92 9.18
C LEU A 86 -7.47 -1.51 8.98
N THR A 87 -8.23 -1.35 10.08
CA THR A 87 -9.60 -0.86 10.03
C THR A 87 -9.65 0.55 9.47
N LEU A 88 -8.78 1.46 9.93
CA LEU A 88 -8.68 2.80 9.38
C LEU A 88 -8.29 2.78 7.89
N ALA A 89 -7.24 2.04 7.53
CA ALA A 89 -6.73 1.88 6.18
C ALA A 89 -7.82 1.43 5.19
N SER A 90 -8.63 0.44 5.56
CA SER A 90 -9.74 -0.06 4.75
C SER A 90 -10.80 1.01 4.42
N ARG A 91 -10.95 2.02 5.30
CA ARG A 91 -11.89 3.13 5.12
C ARG A 91 -11.27 4.30 4.37
N VAL A 92 -9.96 4.52 4.53
CA VAL A 92 -9.25 5.62 3.87
C VAL A 92 -9.22 5.39 2.37
N ALA A 93 -8.90 4.17 1.90
CA ALA A 93 -8.85 3.84 0.48
C ALA A 93 -9.49 2.47 0.19
N PRO A 94 -10.83 2.38 0.23
CA PRO A 94 -11.55 1.12 0.01
C PRO A 94 -11.14 0.47 -1.32
N GLY A 95 -10.98 -0.85 -1.30
CA GLY A 95 -10.59 -1.64 -2.47
C GLY A 95 -9.10 -1.59 -2.84
N THR A 96 -8.31 -0.69 -2.25
CA THR A 96 -6.86 -0.64 -2.52
C THR A 96 -6.13 -1.82 -1.86
N PRO A 97 -5.35 -2.62 -2.62
CA PRO A 97 -4.68 -3.80 -2.07
C PRO A 97 -3.58 -3.45 -1.07
N VAL A 98 -3.51 -4.24 0.01
CA VAL A 98 -2.40 -4.29 0.99
C VAL A 98 -2.02 -5.74 1.24
#